data_AF-A0A2A7N9V9-F1
#
_entry.id   AF-A0A2A7N9V9-F1
#
_cell.length_a   1.000
_cell.length_b   1.000
_cell.length_c   1.000
_cell.angle_alpha   90.00
_cell.angle_beta   90.00
_cell.angle_gamma   90.00
#
_symmetry.space_group_name_H-M   'P 1'
#
loop_
_entity.id
_entity.type
_entity.pdbx_description
1 polymer ?
#
loop_
_entity_poly.entity_id
_entity_poly.type
_entity_poly.pdbx_seq_one_letter_code
_entity_poly.pdbx_strand_id
1 'polypeptide(L)'
;MRPRIIQADGQIGFCWVTPDGVRIGLPDLVIDDDEPDRLVATHLEALDDALIIAAARFGDLLGGGRHPDAQERDDLVELHRALDILVRDYALGAELAGIVPDVRAGKIIGTATLFSIRARFPVGLLGPAPLDGELDEPQLGVIGGFGQMQLVDPDRPWKGGRWVLNTETGQRYPLTLSTMLFDSSGVNKEAARREHREAIEACIAGAEAPDADPFAVACGLDWLLYDWLMAHREDADSAEIQIPKGHDSDAAMIVAAACASVRVRARIDPGLTAPVGDY
;
A
#
# COMPACT_ATOMS: atom_id res chain seq x y z
N MET A 1 -22.62 23.39 -13.78
CA MET A 1 -21.17 23.22 -14.05
C MET A 1 -20.77 21.92 -13.34
N ARG A 2 -19.82 21.13 -13.87
CA ARG A 2 -19.46 19.82 -13.27
C ARG A 2 -18.33 19.98 -12.23
N PRO A 3 -18.22 19.08 -11.25
CA PRO A 3 -17.03 19.03 -10.39
C PRO A 3 -15.77 18.79 -11.24
N ARG A 4 -14.63 19.28 -10.75
CA ARG A 4 -13.34 19.18 -11.47
C ARG A 4 -12.20 18.90 -10.51
N ILE A 5 -11.12 18.33 -11.05
CA ILE A 5 -9.86 18.18 -10.33
C ILE A 5 -9.07 19.49 -10.44
N ILE A 6 -8.46 19.90 -9.33
CA ILE A 6 -7.47 20.97 -9.27
C ILE A 6 -6.15 20.39 -8.77
N GLN A 7 -5.08 20.75 -9.48
CA GLN A 7 -3.70 20.52 -9.10
C GLN A 7 -2.93 21.83 -9.34
N ALA A 8 -2.42 22.44 -8.27
CA ALA A 8 -1.60 23.62 -8.37
C ALA A 8 -0.15 23.27 -8.78
N ASP A 9 0.57 24.24 -9.34
CA ASP A 9 1.98 24.05 -9.69
C ASP A 9 2.80 23.68 -8.45
N GLY A 10 3.49 22.53 -8.50
CA GLY A 10 4.30 22.02 -7.39
C GLY A 10 3.52 21.27 -6.29
N GLN A 11 2.18 21.22 -6.38
CA GLN A 11 1.35 20.45 -5.45
C GLN A 11 1.59 18.94 -5.60
N ILE A 12 1.69 18.25 -4.47
CA ILE A 12 1.74 16.78 -4.44
C ILE A 12 0.30 16.24 -4.46
N GLY A 13 -0.03 15.43 -5.48
CA GLY A 13 -1.39 14.93 -5.68
C GLY A 13 -2.35 15.98 -6.23
N PHE A 14 -3.65 15.82 -5.97
CA PHE A 14 -4.71 16.69 -6.47
C PHE A 14 -5.90 16.70 -5.51
N CYS A 15 -6.87 17.60 -5.73
CA CYS A 15 -8.14 17.58 -5.03
C CYS A 15 -9.33 17.79 -5.97
N TRP A 16 -10.48 17.22 -5.60
CA TRP A 16 -11.74 17.49 -6.28
C TRP A 16 -12.39 18.75 -5.71
N VAL A 17 -12.99 19.56 -6.59
CA VAL A 17 -13.80 20.72 -6.19
C VAL A 17 -15.15 20.73 -6.88
N THR A 18 -16.16 21.21 -6.15
CA THR A 18 -17.48 21.51 -6.68
C THR A 18 -17.44 22.73 -7.61
N PRO A 19 -18.50 23.00 -8.38
CA PRO A 19 -18.65 24.23 -9.16
C PRO A 19 -18.42 25.52 -8.39
N ASP A 20 -18.78 25.53 -7.12
CA ASP A 20 -18.66 26.69 -6.23
C ASP A 20 -17.24 26.81 -5.62
N GLY A 21 -16.32 25.93 -6.02
CA GLY A 21 -14.92 25.92 -5.56
C GLY A 21 -14.72 25.26 -4.21
N VAL A 22 -15.72 24.53 -3.69
CA VAL A 22 -15.62 23.82 -2.41
C VAL A 22 -14.92 22.48 -2.62
N ARG A 23 -13.90 22.18 -1.81
CA ARG A 23 -13.23 20.86 -1.84
C ARG A 23 -14.20 19.76 -1.41
N ILE A 24 -14.10 18.61 -2.06
CA ILE A 24 -14.97 17.45 -1.83
C ILE A 24 -14.18 16.17 -2.10
N GLY A 25 -14.51 15.07 -1.42
CA GLY A 25 -13.91 13.76 -1.68
C GLY A 25 -14.58 13.07 -2.87
N LEU A 26 -13.89 12.10 -3.49
CA LEU A 26 -14.54 11.27 -4.52
C LEU A 26 -15.78 10.52 -3.96
N PRO A 27 -15.77 9.95 -2.74
CA PRO A 27 -16.92 9.22 -2.20
C PRO A 27 -18.20 10.07 -2.13
N ASP A 28 -18.06 11.35 -1.73
CA ASP A 28 -19.20 12.26 -1.66
C ASP A 28 -19.70 12.68 -3.05
N LEU A 29 -18.79 12.77 -4.03
CA LEU A 29 -19.15 13.10 -5.40
C LEU A 29 -19.96 11.99 -6.08
N VAL A 30 -19.59 10.71 -5.88
CA VAL A 30 -20.24 9.60 -6.59
C VAL A 30 -21.65 9.30 -6.10
N ILE A 31 -22.01 9.68 -4.86
CA ILE A 31 -23.34 9.40 -4.28
C ILE A 31 -24.46 10.14 -5.04
N ASP A 32 -24.18 11.36 -5.50
CA ASP A 32 -25.17 12.27 -6.09
C ASP A 32 -24.92 12.54 -7.61
N ASP A 33 -24.03 11.78 -8.27
CA ASP A 33 -23.69 11.95 -9.69
C ASP A 33 -24.38 10.89 -10.57
N ASP A 34 -24.87 11.32 -11.74
CA ASP A 34 -25.54 10.45 -12.72
C ASP A 34 -24.54 9.58 -13.54
N GLU A 35 -23.24 9.90 -13.51
CA GLU A 35 -22.15 9.22 -14.22
C GLU A 35 -20.97 8.89 -13.25
N PRO A 36 -21.19 8.11 -12.17
CA PRO A 36 -20.19 7.88 -11.13
C PRO A 36 -18.98 7.08 -11.65
N ASP A 37 -19.17 6.24 -12.66
CA ASP A 37 -18.11 5.50 -13.37
C ASP A 37 -17.10 6.44 -14.04
N ARG A 38 -17.59 7.54 -14.63
CA ARG A 38 -16.74 8.57 -15.21
C ARG A 38 -15.88 9.25 -14.14
N LEU A 39 -16.43 9.53 -12.97
CA LEU A 39 -15.70 10.17 -11.86
C LEU A 39 -14.61 9.26 -11.30
N VAL A 40 -14.92 7.97 -11.09
CA VAL A 40 -13.94 6.97 -10.62
C VAL A 40 -12.81 6.80 -11.63
N ALA A 41 -13.12 6.72 -12.93
CA ALA A 41 -12.11 6.65 -13.98
C ALA A 41 -11.23 7.91 -14.03
N THR A 42 -11.84 9.10 -13.93
CA THR A 42 -11.12 10.39 -13.93
C THR A 42 -10.19 10.51 -12.72
N HIS A 43 -10.63 10.05 -11.54
CA HIS A 43 -9.78 10.04 -10.34
C HIS A 43 -8.55 9.15 -10.54
N LEU A 44 -8.74 7.95 -11.10
CA LEU A 44 -7.66 7.00 -11.32
C LEU A 44 -6.64 7.53 -12.35
N GLU A 45 -7.09 8.18 -13.41
CA GLU A 45 -6.21 8.85 -14.39
C GLU A 45 -5.40 9.98 -13.76
N ALA A 46 -6.03 10.84 -12.96
CA ALA A 46 -5.31 11.91 -12.27
C ALA A 46 -4.31 11.38 -11.23
N LEU A 47 -4.59 10.24 -10.60
CA LEU A 47 -3.66 9.58 -9.69
C LEU A 47 -2.44 9.04 -10.45
N ASP A 48 -2.65 8.43 -11.62
CA ASP A 48 -1.57 7.97 -12.51
C ASP A 48 -0.61 9.11 -12.87
N ASP A 49 -1.16 10.25 -13.31
CA ASP A 49 -0.38 11.45 -13.62
C ASP A 49 0.38 12.00 -12.39
N ALA A 50 -0.27 12.01 -11.22
CA ALA A 50 0.37 12.42 -9.97
C ALA A 50 1.54 11.50 -9.58
N LEU A 51 1.46 10.19 -9.87
CA LEU A 51 2.55 9.25 -9.62
C LEU A 51 3.76 9.50 -10.52
N ILE A 52 3.55 9.90 -11.78
CA ILE A 52 4.65 10.29 -12.69
C ILE A 52 5.41 11.48 -12.12
N ILE A 53 4.68 12.50 -11.64
CA ILE A 53 5.28 13.69 -11.01
C ILE A 53 6.02 13.31 -9.73
N ALA A 54 5.41 12.47 -8.87
CA ALA A 54 6.02 12.01 -7.64
C ALA A 54 7.29 11.19 -7.89
N ALA A 55 7.30 10.31 -8.91
CA ALA A 55 8.47 9.52 -9.28
C ALA A 55 9.62 10.40 -9.74
N ALA A 56 9.35 11.42 -10.57
CA ALA A 56 10.35 12.36 -11.03
C ALA A 56 10.95 13.20 -9.88
N ARG A 57 10.14 13.59 -8.89
CA ARG A 57 10.58 14.43 -7.77
C ARG A 57 11.25 13.65 -6.65
N PHE A 58 10.73 12.47 -6.32
CA PHE A 58 11.10 11.72 -5.11
C PHE A 58 11.77 10.38 -5.39
N GLY A 59 11.99 10.01 -6.66
CA GLY A 59 12.53 8.70 -7.06
C GLY A 59 13.80 8.28 -6.30
N ASP A 60 14.79 9.18 -6.17
CA ASP A 60 16.04 8.90 -5.44
C ASP A 60 15.82 8.59 -3.96
N LEU A 61 14.84 9.27 -3.33
CA LEU A 61 14.48 9.09 -1.92
C LEU A 61 13.68 7.81 -1.73
N LEU A 62 12.66 7.61 -2.57
CA LEU A 62 11.80 6.42 -2.53
C LEU A 62 12.59 5.16 -2.90
N GLY A 63 13.60 5.25 -3.76
CA GLY A 63 14.52 4.16 -4.08
C GLY A 63 15.53 3.85 -2.96
N GLY A 64 15.70 4.76 -2.01
CA GLY A 64 16.71 4.63 -0.95
C GLY A 64 18.13 4.92 -1.42
N GLY A 65 18.31 5.62 -2.54
CA GLY A 65 19.61 6.01 -3.07
C GLY A 65 20.32 7.04 -2.18
N ARG A 66 19.55 7.80 -1.38
CA ARG A 66 20.07 8.72 -0.37
C ARG A 66 19.06 8.95 0.76
N HIS A 67 19.54 9.52 1.86
CA HIS A 67 18.68 10.00 2.93
C HIS A 67 18.12 11.40 2.61
N PRO A 68 16.87 11.69 3.02
CA PRO A 68 16.29 13.02 2.86
C PRO A 68 16.89 14.02 3.83
N ASP A 69 16.98 15.29 3.41
CA ASP A 69 17.23 16.41 4.30
C ASP A 69 15.97 16.82 5.10
N ALA A 70 16.04 17.92 5.87
CA ALA A 70 14.92 18.35 6.70
C ALA A 70 13.67 18.72 5.88
N GLN A 71 13.82 19.44 4.77
CA GLN A 71 12.69 19.86 3.93
C GLN A 71 12.11 18.65 3.19
N GLU A 72 12.96 17.77 2.69
CA GLU A 72 12.54 16.57 1.98
C GLU A 72 11.79 15.60 2.89
N ARG A 73 12.10 15.58 4.19
CA ARG A 73 11.31 14.82 5.16
C ARG A 73 9.89 15.37 5.29
N ASP A 74 9.72 16.69 5.32
CA ASP A 74 8.40 17.31 5.36
C ASP A 74 7.63 17.03 4.05
N ASP A 75 8.31 17.13 2.90
CA ASP A 75 7.73 16.79 1.59
C ASP A 75 7.30 15.31 1.51
N LEU A 76 8.05 14.38 2.11
CA LEU A 76 7.68 12.96 2.17
C LEU A 76 6.45 12.72 3.06
N VAL A 77 6.29 13.51 4.13
CA VAL A 77 5.07 13.50 4.96
C VAL A 77 3.86 13.98 4.16
N GLU A 78 3.99 15.06 3.40
CA GLU A 78 2.94 15.55 2.50
C GLU A 78 2.61 14.51 1.42
N LEU A 79 3.63 13.90 0.81
CA LEU A 79 3.49 12.89 -0.23
C LEU A 79 2.67 11.68 0.23
N HIS A 80 3.07 11.04 1.34
CA HIS A 80 2.36 9.83 1.75
C HIS A 80 0.91 10.15 2.13
N ARG A 81 0.64 11.30 2.76
CA ARG A 81 -0.72 11.70 3.13
C ARG A 81 -1.59 11.96 1.92
N ALA A 82 -1.07 12.70 0.93
CA ALA A 82 -1.79 12.95 -0.31
C ALA A 82 -2.14 11.63 -1.03
N LEU A 83 -1.16 10.72 -1.17
CA LEU A 83 -1.39 9.42 -1.81
C LEU A 83 -2.35 8.53 -1.02
N ASP A 84 -2.20 8.45 0.31
CA ASP A 84 -3.09 7.67 1.17
C ASP A 84 -4.55 8.12 1.04
N ILE A 85 -4.79 9.44 1.07
CA ILE A 85 -6.13 10.00 0.92
C ILE A 85 -6.71 9.68 -0.45
N LEU A 86 -5.94 9.89 -1.54
CA LEU A 86 -6.40 9.60 -2.90
C LEU A 86 -6.68 8.10 -3.11
N VAL A 87 -5.83 7.22 -2.59
CA VAL A 87 -6.03 5.76 -2.63
C VAL A 87 -7.31 5.35 -1.91
N ARG A 88 -7.56 5.90 -0.70
CA ARG A 88 -8.79 5.65 0.06
C ARG A 88 -10.01 6.16 -0.70
N ASP A 89 -9.94 7.38 -1.21
CA ASP A 89 -11.04 8.03 -1.92
C ASP A 89 -11.41 7.26 -3.19
N TYR A 90 -10.42 6.78 -3.96
CA TYR A 90 -10.65 5.88 -5.09
C TYR A 90 -11.39 4.61 -4.65
N ALA A 91 -10.89 3.91 -3.63
CA ALA A 91 -11.45 2.63 -3.20
C ALA A 91 -12.90 2.78 -2.70
N LEU A 92 -13.17 3.78 -1.87
CA LEU A 92 -14.53 4.08 -1.38
C LEU A 92 -15.45 4.55 -2.50
N GLY A 93 -14.94 5.37 -3.44
CA GLY A 93 -15.72 5.81 -4.60
C GLY A 93 -16.10 4.66 -5.53
N ALA A 94 -15.16 3.75 -5.81
CA ALA A 94 -15.42 2.54 -6.59
C ALA A 94 -16.44 1.62 -5.89
N GLU A 95 -16.32 1.42 -4.57
CA GLU A 95 -17.28 0.65 -3.78
C GLU A 95 -18.70 1.23 -3.87
N LEU A 96 -18.84 2.54 -3.63
CA LEU A 96 -20.14 3.24 -3.69
C LEU A 96 -20.75 3.22 -5.11
N ALA A 97 -19.92 3.26 -6.15
CA ALA A 97 -20.34 3.16 -7.54
C ALA A 97 -20.61 1.71 -8.00
N GLY A 98 -20.36 0.70 -7.17
CA GLY A 98 -20.51 -0.71 -7.53
C GLY A 98 -19.46 -1.20 -8.56
N ILE A 99 -18.31 -0.54 -8.62
CA ILE A 99 -17.23 -0.83 -9.57
C ILE A 99 -16.22 -1.78 -8.93
N VAL A 100 -15.98 -2.91 -9.59
CA VAL A 100 -14.90 -3.83 -9.21
C VAL A 100 -13.59 -3.32 -9.80
N PRO A 101 -12.55 -3.06 -9.00
CA PRO A 101 -11.25 -2.62 -9.51
C PRO A 101 -10.66 -3.63 -10.51
N ASP A 102 -10.28 -3.13 -11.68
CA ASP A 102 -9.64 -3.92 -12.72
C ASP A 102 -8.11 -3.96 -12.55
N VAL A 103 -7.42 -4.68 -13.44
CA VAL A 103 -5.96 -4.78 -13.42
C VAL A 103 -5.30 -3.41 -13.45
N ARG A 104 -5.80 -2.46 -14.24
CA ARG A 104 -5.21 -1.11 -14.31
C ARG A 104 -5.33 -0.40 -12.96
N ALA A 105 -6.49 -0.44 -12.33
CA ALA A 105 -6.70 0.11 -11.00
C ALA A 105 -5.77 -0.53 -9.96
N GLY A 106 -5.67 -1.86 -9.96
CA GLY A 106 -4.78 -2.59 -9.05
C GLY A 106 -3.31 -2.17 -9.18
N LYS A 107 -2.83 -1.94 -10.41
CA LYS A 107 -1.47 -1.46 -10.67
C LYS A 107 -1.25 -0.05 -10.13
N ILE A 108 -2.10 0.91 -10.50
CA ILE A 108 -1.96 2.32 -10.10
C ILE A 108 -2.07 2.46 -8.58
N ILE A 109 -3.09 1.84 -7.97
CA ILE A 109 -3.26 1.87 -6.51
C ILE A 109 -2.13 1.14 -5.80
N GLY A 110 -1.65 0.02 -6.35
CA GLY A 110 -0.48 -0.68 -5.83
C GLY A 110 0.77 0.20 -5.84
N THR A 111 1.05 0.90 -6.94
CA THR A 111 2.20 1.82 -7.05
C THR A 111 2.06 2.99 -6.08
N ALA A 112 0.89 3.62 -5.99
CA ALA A 112 0.63 4.69 -5.01
C ALA A 112 0.82 4.22 -3.57
N THR A 113 0.35 3.02 -3.24
CA THR A 113 0.51 2.40 -1.92
C THR A 113 1.98 2.14 -1.62
N LEU A 114 2.74 1.62 -2.59
CA LEU A 114 4.18 1.41 -2.43
C LEU A 114 4.92 2.73 -2.21
N PHE A 115 4.59 3.78 -2.96
CA PHE A 115 5.17 5.13 -2.75
C PHE A 115 4.88 5.64 -1.34
N SER A 116 3.63 5.54 -0.88
CA SER A 116 3.24 5.94 0.48
C SER A 116 4.02 5.17 1.55
N ILE A 117 4.17 3.85 1.41
CA ILE A 117 4.97 3.05 2.34
C ILE A 117 6.45 3.48 2.31
N ARG A 118 7.03 3.63 1.11
CA ARG A 118 8.43 4.04 0.91
C ARG A 118 8.72 5.44 1.46
N ALA A 119 7.79 6.37 1.33
CA ALA A 119 7.90 7.72 1.87
C ALA A 119 7.93 7.74 3.40
N ARG A 120 7.23 6.80 4.07
CA ARG A 120 7.15 6.70 5.53
C ARG A 120 8.39 6.10 6.20
N PHE A 121 9.17 5.28 5.49
CA PHE A 121 10.41 4.66 6.02
C PHE A 121 11.42 5.69 6.56
N PRO A 122 11.93 6.65 5.77
CA PRO A 122 12.99 7.56 6.22
C PRO A 122 12.53 8.60 7.25
N VAL A 123 11.21 8.80 7.39
CA VAL A 123 10.63 9.71 8.39
C VAL A 123 10.21 9.00 9.68
N GLY A 124 10.36 7.67 9.76
CA GLY A 124 10.06 6.88 10.96
C GLY A 124 8.57 6.73 11.23
N LEU A 125 7.72 6.77 10.20
CA LEU A 125 6.26 6.64 10.30
C LEU A 125 5.74 5.27 9.88
N LEU A 126 6.65 4.34 9.55
CA LEU A 126 6.30 2.93 9.40
C LEU A 126 6.45 2.23 10.76
N GLY A 127 5.39 1.54 11.21
CA GLY A 127 5.43 0.79 12.46
C GLY A 127 6.30 -0.49 12.37
N PRO A 128 6.48 -1.19 13.50
CA PRO A 128 7.31 -2.39 13.56
C PRO A 128 6.81 -3.46 12.60
N ALA A 129 7.75 -4.22 12.04
CA ALA A 129 7.40 -5.38 11.24
C ALA A 129 6.74 -6.46 12.10
N PRO A 130 5.84 -7.29 11.53
CA PRO A 130 5.44 -8.52 12.20
C PRO A 130 6.67 -9.34 12.61
N LEU A 131 6.69 -9.81 13.86
CA LEU A 131 7.81 -10.53 14.48
C LEU A 131 9.11 -9.71 14.67
N ASP A 132 9.02 -8.38 14.71
CA ASP A 132 10.18 -7.52 14.97
C ASP A 132 10.81 -7.81 16.34
N GLY A 133 12.14 -7.95 16.37
CA GLY A 133 12.89 -8.38 17.55
C GLY A 133 12.75 -9.86 17.95
N GLU A 134 11.95 -10.65 17.23
CA GLU A 134 11.76 -12.09 17.48
C GLU A 134 12.53 -13.01 16.50
N LEU A 135 13.17 -12.43 15.48
CA LEU A 135 13.91 -13.14 14.44
C LEU A 135 15.41 -12.87 14.56
N ASP A 136 16.20 -13.86 14.18
CA ASP A 136 17.66 -13.78 14.14
C ASP A 136 18.15 -12.84 13.03
N GLU A 137 19.31 -12.20 13.26
CA GLU A 137 19.97 -11.36 12.27
C GLU A 137 20.77 -12.20 11.26
N PRO A 138 20.47 -12.12 9.95
CA PRO A 138 21.19 -12.89 8.95
C PRO A 138 22.64 -12.43 8.85
N GLN A 139 23.57 -13.37 8.94
CA GLN A 139 24.99 -13.13 8.69
C GLN A 139 25.28 -13.18 7.18
N LEU A 140 26.40 -12.59 6.77
CA LEU A 140 26.86 -12.69 5.38
C LEU A 140 27.07 -14.16 4.97
N GLY A 141 26.42 -14.59 3.89
CA GLY A 141 26.54 -15.93 3.34
C GLY A 141 25.23 -16.50 2.81
N VAL A 142 25.24 -17.80 2.51
CA VAL A 142 24.04 -18.55 2.11
C VAL A 142 23.46 -19.23 3.35
N ILE A 143 22.19 -18.95 3.64
CA ILE A 143 21.44 -19.57 4.73
C ILE A 143 20.44 -20.56 4.11
N GLY A 144 20.59 -21.84 4.42
CA GLY A 144 19.65 -22.88 4.00
C GLY A 144 18.55 -23.08 5.03
N GLY A 145 17.31 -23.29 4.56
CA GLY A 145 16.17 -23.57 5.42
C GLY A 145 14.86 -23.66 4.66
N PHE A 146 13.76 -23.76 5.41
CA PHE A 146 12.40 -23.80 4.88
C PHE A 146 11.69 -22.47 5.12
N GLY A 147 11.20 -21.84 4.05
CA GLY A 147 10.42 -20.61 4.09
C GLY A 147 8.94 -20.89 4.31
N GLN A 148 8.31 -20.19 5.25
CA GLN A 148 6.87 -20.26 5.52
C GLN A 148 6.30 -18.88 5.88
N MET A 149 5.03 -18.60 5.57
CA MET A 149 4.36 -17.42 6.11
C MET A 149 4.02 -17.70 7.57
N GLN A 150 4.56 -16.88 8.47
CA GLN A 150 4.26 -16.98 9.88
C GLN A 150 3.43 -15.79 10.33
N LEU A 151 2.18 -16.06 10.71
CA LEU A 151 1.32 -15.08 11.39
C LEU A 151 1.89 -14.79 12.78
N VAL A 152 1.78 -13.55 13.23
CA VAL A 152 2.15 -13.17 14.61
C VAL A 152 1.31 -13.95 15.62
N ASP A 153 0.02 -14.11 15.31
CA ASP A 153 -0.97 -14.77 16.16
C ASP A 153 -2.09 -15.30 15.26
N PRO A 154 -2.23 -16.64 15.07
CA PRO A 154 -3.24 -17.22 14.20
C PRO A 154 -4.69 -16.89 14.61
N ASP A 155 -4.93 -16.64 15.89
CA ASP A 155 -6.26 -16.26 16.41
C ASP A 155 -6.52 -14.75 16.26
N ARG A 156 -5.49 -13.98 15.91
CA ARG A 156 -5.54 -12.53 15.70
C ARG A 156 -4.88 -12.13 14.38
N PRO A 157 -5.47 -12.52 13.23
CA PRO A 157 -4.85 -12.36 11.91
C PRO A 157 -4.57 -10.91 11.53
N TRP A 158 -5.25 -9.94 12.16
CA TRP A 158 -5.00 -8.51 11.96
C TRP A 158 -3.62 -8.04 12.43
N LYS A 159 -2.89 -8.83 13.23
CA LYS A 159 -1.48 -8.55 13.55
C LYS A 159 -0.54 -8.81 12.37
N GLY A 160 -1.07 -9.36 11.27
CA GLY A 160 -0.32 -9.70 10.07
C GLY A 160 0.61 -10.88 10.25
N GLY A 161 1.53 -11.02 9.30
CA GLY A 161 2.53 -12.08 9.30
C GLY A 161 3.76 -11.69 8.51
N ARG A 162 4.78 -12.54 8.58
CA ARG A 162 6.04 -12.36 7.88
C ARG A 162 6.51 -13.69 7.32
N TRP A 163 7.14 -13.67 6.14
CA TRP A 163 7.88 -14.83 5.68
C TRP A 163 9.08 -15.06 6.60
N VAL A 164 9.21 -16.30 7.10
CA VAL A 164 10.29 -16.71 7.99
C VAL A 164 10.99 -17.92 7.38
N LEU A 165 12.32 -17.86 7.30
CA LEU A 165 13.16 -19.00 7.00
C LEU A 165 13.52 -19.70 8.32
N ASN A 166 13.12 -20.96 8.45
CA ASN A 166 13.51 -21.82 9.56
C ASN A 166 14.67 -22.71 9.13
N THR A 167 15.82 -22.63 9.81
CA THR A 167 16.97 -23.50 9.55
C THR A 167 16.80 -24.86 10.24
N GLU A 168 17.53 -25.86 9.77
CA GLU A 168 17.58 -27.18 10.43
C GLU A 168 18.14 -27.11 11.86
N THR A 169 18.96 -26.07 12.14
CA THR A 169 19.56 -25.82 13.45
C THR A 169 18.68 -24.95 14.37
N GLY A 170 17.46 -24.62 13.94
CA GLY A 170 16.43 -23.96 14.76
C GLY A 170 16.47 -22.43 14.77
N GLN A 171 17.35 -21.79 14.00
CA GLN A 171 17.34 -20.34 13.82
C GLN A 171 16.22 -19.91 12.86
N ARG A 172 15.75 -18.68 13.05
CA ARG A 172 14.60 -18.11 12.35
C ARG A 172 14.99 -16.77 11.77
N TYR A 173 15.09 -16.67 10.45
CA TYR A 173 15.49 -15.45 9.76
C TYR A 173 14.32 -14.80 9.03
N PRO A 174 14.28 -13.46 8.92
CA PRO A 174 13.31 -12.80 8.06
C PRO A 174 13.54 -13.18 6.60
N LEU A 175 12.44 -13.39 5.89
CA LEU A 175 12.39 -13.67 4.46
C LEU A 175 11.38 -12.71 3.80
N THR A 176 11.42 -12.62 2.46
CA THR A 176 10.48 -11.80 1.67
C THR A 176 9.79 -12.66 0.63
N LEU A 177 8.59 -12.25 0.22
CA LEU A 177 7.89 -12.88 -0.91
C LEU A 177 8.74 -12.79 -2.18
N SER A 178 9.47 -11.69 -2.39
CA SER A 178 10.40 -11.57 -3.53
C SER A 178 11.45 -12.69 -3.53
N THR A 179 12.00 -13.05 -2.36
CA THR A 179 12.94 -14.18 -2.24
C THR A 179 12.25 -15.51 -2.53
N MET A 180 11.02 -15.70 -2.06
CA MET A 180 10.23 -16.91 -2.37
C MET A 180 9.96 -17.05 -3.86
N LEU A 181 9.70 -15.94 -4.56
CA LEU A 181 9.40 -15.95 -5.99
C LEU A 181 10.64 -15.98 -6.90
N PHE A 182 11.83 -15.83 -6.34
CA PHE A 182 13.08 -15.91 -7.07
C PHE A 182 13.31 -17.33 -7.62
N ASP A 183 13.90 -17.46 -8.82
CA ASP A 183 14.02 -18.76 -9.52
C ASP A 183 14.82 -19.81 -8.74
N SER A 184 15.80 -19.38 -7.94
CA SER A 184 16.63 -20.30 -7.16
C SER A 184 16.02 -20.70 -5.80
N SER A 185 14.80 -20.28 -5.46
CA SER A 185 14.18 -20.61 -4.18
C SER A 185 13.76 -22.08 -4.07
N GLY A 186 13.50 -22.75 -5.20
CA GLY A 186 13.02 -24.12 -5.24
C GLY A 186 11.60 -24.32 -4.69
N VAL A 187 10.89 -23.23 -4.35
CA VAL A 187 9.54 -23.30 -3.77
C VAL A 187 8.45 -23.30 -4.85
N ASN A 188 7.27 -23.77 -4.47
CA ASN A 188 6.09 -23.60 -5.30
C ASN A 188 5.62 -22.13 -5.24
N LYS A 189 5.98 -21.35 -6.26
CA LYS A 189 5.68 -19.92 -6.35
C LYS A 189 4.19 -19.61 -6.26
N GLU A 190 3.34 -20.43 -6.88
CA GLU A 190 1.89 -20.27 -6.83
C GLU A 190 1.34 -20.50 -5.42
N ALA A 191 1.87 -21.51 -4.71
CA ALA A 191 1.51 -21.75 -3.32
C ALA A 191 1.94 -20.56 -2.43
N ALA A 192 3.14 -20.02 -2.63
CA ALA A 192 3.63 -18.87 -1.87
C ALA A 192 2.79 -17.59 -2.14
N ARG A 193 2.42 -17.32 -3.40
CA ARG A 193 1.49 -16.20 -3.72
C ARG A 193 0.15 -16.39 -3.01
N ARG A 194 -0.44 -17.59 -3.10
CA ARG A 194 -1.73 -17.87 -2.47
C ARG A 194 -1.66 -17.72 -0.94
N GLU A 195 -0.64 -18.27 -0.30
CA GLU A 195 -0.44 -18.17 1.16
C GLU A 195 -0.29 -16.69 1.61
N HIS A 196 0.45 -15.88 0.86
CA HIS A 196 0.57 -14.46 1.15
C HIS A 196 -0.75 -13.69 0.94
N ARG A 197 -1.47 -14.01 -0.14
CA ARG A 197 -2.79 -13.43 -0.41
C ARG A 197 -3.78 -13.77 0.71
N GLU A 198 -3.82 -15.03 1.14
CA GLU A 198 -4.67 -15.48 2.26
C GLU A 198 -4.34 -14.71 3.56
N ALA A 199 -3.07 -14.41 3.82
CA ALA A 199 -2.67 -13.60 4.96
C ALA A 199 -3.17 -12.15 4.87
N ILE A 200 -3.11 -11.52 3.69
CA ILE A 200 -3.68 -10.18 3.47
C ILE A 200 -5.19 -10.20 3.69
N GLU A 201 -5.90 -11.13 3.06
CA GLU A 201 -7.36 -11.25 3.17
C GLU A 201 -7.82 -11.51 4.62
N ALA A 202 -7.11 -12.37 5.36
CA ALA A 202 -7.37 -12.60 6.78
C ALA A 202 -7.11 -11.34 7.63
N CYS A 203 -6.06 -10.58 7.32
CA CYS A 203 -5.75 -9.33 8.01
C CYS A 203 -6.83 -8.26 7.77
N ILE A 204 -7.34 -8.15 6.52
CA ILE A 204 -8.48 -7.27 6.18
C ILE A 204 -9.73 -7.71 6.94
N ALA A 205 -10.07 -9.00 6.90
CA ALA A 205 -11.26 -9.52 7.57
C ALA A 205 -11.23 -9.31 9.10
N GLY A 206 -10.04 -9.36 9.70
CA GLY A 206 -9.82 -9.10 11.12
C GLY A 206 -9.71 -7.63 11.51
N ALA A 207 -9.58 -6.70 10.54
CA ALA A 207 -9.26 -5.30 10.80
C ALA A 207 -10.34 -4.54 11.61
N GLU A 208 -11.58 -5.01 11.56
CA GLU A 208 -12.73 -4.42 12.29
C GLU A 208 -13.14 -5.23 13.52
N ALA A 209 -12.34 -6.23 13.94
CA ALA A 209 -12.63 -6.99 15.15
C ALA A 209 -12.62 -6.07 16.39
N PRO A 210 -13.48 -6.31 17.41
CA PRO A 210 -13.58 -5.42 18.57
C PRO A 210 -12.30 -5.25 19.38
N ASP A 211 -11.41 -6.24 19.37
CA ASP A 211 -10.09 -6.22 20.03
C ASP A 211 -8.93 -5.93 19.08
N ALA A 212 -9.22 -5.54 17.82
CA ALA A 212 -8.21 -5.13 16.87
C ALA A 212 -7.69 -3.73 17.19
N ASP A 213 -6.46 -3.66 17.71
CA ASP A 213 -5.75 -2.40 17.89
C ASP A 213 -5.42 -1.77 16.52
N PRO A 214 -5.84 -0.51 16.25
CA PRO A 214 -5.61 0.13 14.96
C PRO A 214 -4.14 0.22 14.56
N PHE A 215 -3.23 0.44 15.53
CA PHE A 215 -1.81 0.50 15.21
C PHE A 215 -1.27 -0.86 14.75
N ALA A 216 -1.62 -1.94 15.46
CA ALA A 216 -1.25 -3.30 15.05
C ALA A 216 -1.81 -3.68 13.67
N VAL A 217 -3.07 -3.34 13.38
CA VAL A 217 -3.72 -3.60 12.09
C VAL A 217 -3.00 -2.85 10.96
N ALA A 218 -2.70 -1.57 11.17
CA ALA A 218 -1.96 -0.76 10.21
C ALA A 218 -0.58 -1.35 9.91
N CYS A 219 0.17 -1.75 10.94
CA CYS A 219 1.48 -2.40 10.78
C CYS A 219 1.37 -3.71 10.01
N GLY A 220 0.41 -4.57 10.36
CA GLY A 220 0.18 -5.85 9.70
C GLY A 220 -0.10 -5.68 8.21
N LEU A 221 -1.04 -4.81 7.85
CA LEU A 221 -1.40 -4.55 6.45
C LEU A 221 -0.27 -3.87 5.68
N ASP A 222 0.39 -2.85 6.25
CA ASP A 222 1.47 -2.14 5.56
C ASP A 222 2.64 -3.07 5.21
N TRP A 223 3.04 -3.97 6.12
CA TRP A 223 4.14 -4.90 5.87
C TRP A 223 3.79 -6.03 4.92
N LEU A 224 2.57 -6.58 4.99
CA LEU A 224 2.09 -7.55 4.01
C LEU A 224 2.00 -6.90 2.62
N LEU A 225 1.38 -5.71 2.51
CA LEU A 225 1.33 -4.96 1.26
C LEU A 225 2.72 -4.62 0.73
N TYR A 226 3.62 -4.16 1.58
CA TYR A 226 4.98 -3.84 1.18
C TYR A 226 5.67 -5.04 0.52
N ASP A 227 5.61 -6.20 1.18
CA ASP A 227 6.26 -7.40 0.68
C ASP A 227 5.58 -7.94 -0.59
N TRP A 228 4.25 -7.90 -0.65
CA TRP A 228 3.50 -8.20 -1.88
C TRP A 228 3.92 -7.29 -3.03
N LEU A 229 3.84 -5.98 -2.86
CA LEU A 229 4.09 -4.99 -3.89
C LEU A 229 5.55 -5.04 -4.36
N MET A 230 6.51 -5.15 -3.43
CA MET A 230 7.93 -5.28 -3.76
C MET A 230 8.24 -6.53 -4.60
N ALA A 231 7.53 -7.63 -4.36
CA ALA A 231 7.69 -8.88 -5.10
C ALA A 231 7.05 -8.86 -6.50
N HIS A 232 6.24 -7.85 -6.79
CA HIS A 232 5.47 -7.71 -8.02
C HIS A 232 5.79 -6.41 -8.78
N ARG A 233 6.95 -5.80 -8.53
CA ARG A 233 7.44 -4.69 -9.37
C ARG A 233 7.85 -5.20 -10.73
N GLU A 234 7.79 -4.32 -11.73
CA GLU A 234 8.28 -4.62 -13.09
C GLU A 234 9.75 -5.08 -13.06
N ASP A 235 10.60 -4.33 -12.36
CA ASP A 235 12.00 -4.66 -12.13
C ASP A 235 12.54 -3.99 -10.85
N ALA A 236 13.87 -4.04 -10.66
CA ALA A 236 14.51 -3.49 -9.47
C ALA A 236 14.49 -1.95 -9.41
N ASP A 237 14.50 -1.29 -10.58
CA ASP A 237 14.62 0.15 -10.77
C ASP A 237 13.25 0.83 -10.93
N SER A 238 12.22 0.03 -11.24
CA SER A 238 10.82 0.45 -11.33
C SER A 238 10.06 0.19 -10.03
N ALA A 239 9.08 1.04 -9.78
CA ALA A 239 8.05 0.85 -8.75
C ALA A 239 6.66 0.65 -9.37
N GLU A 240 6.58 0.53 -10.71
CA GLU A 240 5.37 0.10 -11.39
C GLU A 240 5.02 -1.33 -10.95
N ILE A 241 3.80 -1.50 -10.45
CA ILE A 241 3.29 -2.80 -10.03
C ILE A 241 2.79 -3.57 -11.25
N GLN A 242 3.13 -4.84 -11.30
CA GLN A 242 2.68 -5.80 -12.29
C GLN A 242 1.75 -6.83 -11.65
N ILE A 243 0.62 -7.07 -12.29
CA ILE A 243 -0.29 -8.16 -11.92
C ILE A 243 -0.16 -9.23 -13.01
N PRO A 244 0.33 -10.44 -12.69
CA PRO A 244 0.49 -11.49 -13.68
C PRO A 244 -0.84 -11.87 -14.33
N LYS A 245 -0.81 -12.20 -15.62
CA LYS A 245 -2.01 -12.62 -16.36
C LYS A 245 -2.67 -13.82 -15.68
N GLY A 246 -3.99 -13.76 -15.48
CA GLY A 246 -4.74 -14.82 -14.81
C GLY A 246 -4.84 -14.64 -13.30
N HIS A 247 -4.24 -13.57 -12.76
CA HIS A 247 -4.33 -13.15 -11.37
C HIS A 247 -5.09 -11.83 -11.23
N ASP A 248 -5.99 -11.54 -12.16
CA ASP A 248 -6.72 -10.27 -12.25
C ASP A 248 -7.47 -9.93 -10.94
N SER A 249 -7.90 -10.95 -10.18
CA SER A 249 -8.50 -10.81 -8.85
C SER A 249 -7.56 -10.24 -7.78
N ASP A 250 -6.25 -10.20 -8.01
CA ASP A 250 -5.28 -9.54 -7.13
C ASP A 250 -5.46 -8.03 -7.12
N ALA A 251 -5.99 -7.45 -8.20
CA ALA A 251 -6.27 -6.03 -8.25
C ALA A 251 -7.26 -5.58 -7.17
N ALA A 252 -8.39 -6.27 -7.05
CA ALA A 252 -9.39 -5.98 -6.03
C ALA A 252 -8.84 -6.18 -4.61
N MET A 253 -7.98 -7.18 -4.40
CA MET A 253 -7.32 -7.42 -3.11
C MET A 253 -6.37 -6.26 -2.75
N ILE A 254 -5.54 -5.80 -3.68
CA ILE A 254 -4.61 -4.68 -3.47
C ILE A 254 -5.39 -3.42 -3.08
N VAL A 255 -6.45 -3.09 -3.81
CA VAL A 255 -7.28 -1.90 -3.54
C VAL A 255 -7.97 -2.00 -2.17
N ALA A 256 -8.55 -3.16 -1.84
CA ALA A 256 -9.19 -3.38 -0.56
C ALA A 256 -8.20 -3.29 0.61
N ALA A 257 -7.04 -3.93 0.50
CA ALA A 257 -5.97 -3.90 1.49
C ALA A 257 -5.43 -2.49 1.72
N ALA A 258 -5.18 -1.75 0.64
CA ALA A 258 -4.68 -0.38 0.72
C ALA A 258 -5.70 0.54 1.41
N CYS A 259 -6.98 0.44 1.03
CA CYS A 259 -8.06 1.17 1.68
C CYS A 259 -8.18 0.83 3.18
N ALA A 260 -8.11 -0.46 3.52
CA ALA A 260 -8.15 -0.91 4.92
C ALA A 260 -6.97 -0.35 5.73
N SER A 261 -5.73 -0.38 5.19
CA SER A 261 -4.56 0.22 5.83
C SER A 261 -4.79 1.71 6.11
N VAL A 262 -5.21 2.48 5.10
CA VAL A 262 -5.42 3.92 5.26
C VAL A 262 -6.57 4.22 6.24
N ARG A 263 -7.71 3.53 6.14
CA ARG A 263 -8.87 3.73 7.04
C ARG A 263 -8.50 3.54 8.50
N VAL A 264 -7.67 2.53 8.77
CA VAL A 264 -7.21 2.23 10.12
C VAL A 264 -6.17 3.26 10.58
N ARG A 265 -5.20 3.62 9.73
CA ARG A 265 -4.21 4.67 10.04
C ARG A 265 -4.87 6.02 10.30
N ALA A 266 -5.94 6.36 9.60
CA ALA A 266 -6.69 7.60 9.82
C ALA A 266 -7.33 7.69 11.23
N ARG A 267 -7.44 6.59 11.98
CA ARG A 267 -7.90 6.60 13.38
C ARG A 267 -6.80 7.06 14.36
N ILE A 268 -5.54 7.04 13.93
CA ILE A 268 -4.36 7.31 14.76
C ILE A 268 -3.44 8.42 14.22
N ASP A 269 -3.48 8.72 12.91
CA ASP A 269 -2.82 9.87 12.28
C ASP A 269 -3.88 10.94 11.92
N PRO A 270 -3.97 12.04 12.68
CA PRO A 270 -4.87 13.14 12.37
C PRO A 270 -4.65 13.71 10.96
N GLY A 271 -3.44 13.58 10.42
CA GLY A 271 -3.12 14.09 9.11
C GLY A 271 -3.78 13.35 7.93
N LEU A 272 -4.36 12.17 8.19
CA LEU A 272 -5.14 11.42 7.21
C LEU A 272 -6.65 11.70 7.31
N THR A 273 -7.06 12.54 8.26
CA THR A 273 -8.46 12.99 8.42
C THR A 273 -8.72 14.37 7.82
N ALA A 274 -7.66 15.14 7.55
CA ALA A 274 -7.76 16.42 6.87
C ALA A 274 -7.92 16.24 5.34
N PRO A 275 -8.63 17.15 4.64
CA PRO A 275 -8.65 17.19 3.19
C PRO A 275 -7.25 17.39 2.59
N VAL A 276 -6.98 16.86 1.39
CA VAL A 276 -5.72 17.10 0.66
C VAL A 276 -5.54 18.62 0.43
N GLY A 277 -4.42 19.18 0.91
CA GLY A 277 -4.02 20.57 0.66
C GLY A 277 -4.38 21.60 1.76
N ASP A 278 -4.60 21.16 3.00
CA ASP A 278 -4.60 22.03 4.20
C ASP A 278 -3.21 22.09 4.89
N TYR A 279 -2.17 21.63 4.19
CA TYR A 279 -0.77 21.63 4.62
C TYR A 279 0.01 22.78 3.97
#